data_AF-A0A5E5QED0-F1
#
_entry.id   AF-A0A5E5QED0-F1
#
_cell.length_a   1.000
_cell.length_b   1.000
_cell.length_c   1.000
_cell.angle_alpha   90.00
_cell.angle_beta   90.00
_cell.angle_gamma   90.00
#
_symmetry.space_group_name_H-M   'P 1'
#
loop_
_entity.id
_entity.type
_entity.pdbx_description
1 polymer ?
#
loop_
_entity_poly.entity_id
_entity_poly.type
_entity_poly.pdbx_seq_one_letter_code
_entity_poly.pdbx_strand_id
1 'polypeptide(L)'
;MHFILQSDNLSKDIQHLKFFTAKKIINFLQQKNIKTILEQLAFYKKSHKNQTHYQLWQEGCHPKIISTVGMMRQKIQYIHDNPVKRGYVDLSEHWRYSSYRNYFDTGLEVVFDGIEVVVW
;
A
#
# COMPACT_ATOMS: atom_id res chain seq x y z
N MET A 1 1.24 3.54 1.38
CA MET A 1 0.18 2.52 1.59
C MET A 1 0.85 1.42 2.38
N HIS A 2 0.20 0.85 3.38
CA HIS A 2 0.88 -0.07 4.29
C HIS A 2 0.30 -1.47 4.20
N PHE A 3 1.16 -2.46 3.99
CA PHE A 3 0.76 -3.85 3.80
C PHE A 3 1.85 -4.81 4.28
N ILE A 4 1.43 -5.98 4.75
CA ILE A 4 2.26 -7.13 5.07
C ILE A 4 2.09 -8.13 3.92
N LEU A 5 3.19 -8.58 3.34
CA LEU A 5 3.18 -9.47 2.19
C LEU A 5 4.25 -10.55 2.31
N GLN A 6 3.95 -11.69 1.69
CA GLN A 6 4.86 -12.80 1.46
C GLN A 6 4.87 -13.08 -0.05
N SER A 7 6.07 -13.26 -0.60
CA SER A 7 6.28 -13.61 -2.02
C SER A 7 7.70 -14.14 -2.20
N ASP A 8 7.87 -15.12 -3.09
CA ASP A 8 9.18 -15.63 -3.52
C ASP A 8 10.05 -14.53 -4.14
N ASN A 9 9.44 -13.55 -4.81
CA ASN A 9 10.14 -12.41 -5.40
C ASN A 9 9.39 -11.10 -5.17
N LEU A 10 9.41 -10.66 -3.91
CA LEU A 10 8.70 -9.47 -3.47
C LEU A 10 9.05 -8.22 -4.29
N SER A 11 10.33 -8.00 -4.64
CA SER A 11 10.74 -6.82 -5.39
C SER A 11 10.02 -6.72 -6.74
N LYS A 12 9.95 -7.85 -7.46
CA LYS A 12 9.26 -7.95 -8.75
C LYS A 12 7.75 -7.78 -8.59
N ASP A 13 7.16 -8.40 -7.57
CA ASP A 13 5.71 -8.33 -7.36
C ASP A 13 5.25 -6.93 -6.93
N ILE A 14 6.03 -6.23 -6.10
CA ILE A 14 5.79 -4.82 -5.78
C ILE A 14 5.92 -3.94 -7.02
N GLN A 15 6.91 -4.18 -7.87
CA GLN A 15 7.05 -3.47 -9.13
C GLN A 15 5.83 -3.67 -10.03
N HIS A 16 5.37 -4.92 -10.17
CA HIS A 16 4.18 -5.25 -10.94
C HIS A 16 2.91 -4.61 -10.38
N LEU A 17 2.71 -4.67 -9.06
CA LEU A 17 1.57 -4.04 -8.38
C LEU A 17 1.53 -2.53 -8.67
N LYS A 18 2.67 -1.84 -8.50
CA LYS A 18 2.78 -0.40 -8.74
C LYS A 18 2.53 -0.06 -10.21
N PHE A 19 3.11 -0.83 -11.13
CA PHE A 19 2.93 -0.63 -12.56
C PHE A 19 1.47 -0.81 -12.99
N PHE A 20 0.86 -1.94 -12.61
CA PHE A 20 -0.50 -2.29 -13.00
C PHE A 20 -1.52 -1.26 -12.46
N THR A 21 -1.43 -0.94 -11.17
CA THR A 21 -2.34 0.02 -10.53
C THR A 21 -2.15 1.43 -11.08
N ALA A 22 -0.92 1.89 -11.33
CA ALA A 22 -0.67 3.18 -11.96
C ALA A 22 -1.33 3.28 -13.33
N LYS A 23 -1.13 2.27 -14.18
CA LYS A 23 -1.75 2.23 -15.51
C LYS A 23 -3.27 2.28 -15.43
N LYS A 24 -3.88 1.48 -14.55
CA LYS A 24 -5.35 1.44 -14.40
C LYS A 24 -5.91 2.76 -13.89
N ILE A 25 -5.31 3.36 -12.87
CA ILE A 25 -5.76 4.62 -12.27
C ILE A 25 -5.59 5.78 -13.26
N ILE A 26 -4.44 5.89 -13.92
CA ILE A 26 -4.19 6.95 -14.92
C ILE A 26 -5.19 6.83 -16.07
N ASN A 27 -5.39 5.62 -16.60
CA ASN A 27 -6.38 5.39 -17.67
C ASN A 27 -7.79 5.80 -17.23
N PHE A 28 -8.20 5.44 -16.00
CA PHE A 28 -9.48 5.84 -15.45
C PHE A 28 -9.62 7.37 -15.37
N LEU A 29 -8.61 8.07 -14.85
CA LEU A 29 -8.59 9.53 -14.75
C LEU A 29 -8.68 10.20 -16.13
N GLN A 30 -7.96 9.66 -17.13
CA GLN A 30 -8.03 10.15 -18.51
C GLN A 30 -9.42 9.94 -19.12
N GLN A 31 -9.99 8.76 -18.98
CA GLN A 31 -11.34 8.43 -19.47
C GLN A 31 -12.43 9.29 -18.82
N LYS A 32 -12.25 9.64 -17.54
CA LYS A 32 -13.16 10.53 -16.80
C LYS A 32 -12.82 12.02 -16.97
N ASN A 33 -11.80 12.35 -17.76
CA ASN A 33 -11.33 13.72 -17.99
C ASN A 33 -11.04 14.50 -16.69
N ILE A 34 -10.45 13.83 -15.70
CA ILE A 34 -10.12 14.43 -14.39
C ILE A 34 -8.78 15.19 -14.51
N LYS A 35 -8.84 16.40 -15.08
CA LYS A 35 -7.66 17.20 -15.42
C LYS A 35 -6.81 17.57 -14.21
N THR A 36 -7.43 18.03 -13.13
CA THR A 36 -6.71 18.53 -11.95
C THR A 36 -5.72 17.52 -11.37
N ILE A 37 -6.12 16.24 -11.27
CA ILE A 37 -5.23 15.19 -10.75
C ILE A 37 -4.17 14.85 -11.80
N LEU A 38 -4.54 14.71 -13.08
CA LEU A 38 -3.58 14.40 -14.14
C LEU A 38 -2.47 15.46 -14.24
N GLU A 39 -2.82 16.73 -14.15
CA GLU A 39 -1.86 17.85 -14.15
C GLU A 39 -0.91 17.77 -12.95
N GLN A 40 -1.41 17.46 -11.75
CA GLN A 40 -0.55 17.22 -10.58
C GLN A 40 0.41 16.04 -10.79
N LEU A 41 -0.08 14.92 -11.34
CA LEU A 41 0.75 13.75 -11.63
C LEU A 41 1.80 14.00 -12.71
N ALA A 42 1.53 14.89 -13.66
CA ALA A 42 2.49 15.31 -14.68
C ALA A 42 3.52 16.30 -14.09
N PHE A 43 3.06 17.25 -13.27
CA PHE A 43 3.91 18.29 -12.68
C PHE A 43 4.92 17.73 -11.67
N TYR A 44 4.48 16.84 -10.76
CA TYR A 44 5.34 16.27 -9.72
C TYR A 44 6.15 15.05 -10.18
N LYS A 45 6.01 14.66 -11.45
CA LYS A 45 6.81 13.59 -12.04
C LYS A 45 8.31 13.92 -11.93
N LYS A 46 9.12 12.93 -11.60
CA LYS A 46 10.58 13.10 -11.56
C LYS A 46 11.13 13.43 -12.96
N SER A 47 11.97 14.45 -13.03
CA SER A 47 12.52 14.98 -14.30
C SER A 47 13.28 13.93 -15.11
N HIS A 48 13.95 12.98 -14.47
CA HIS A 48 14.71 11.93 -15.15
C HIS A 48 13.85 10.81 -15.78
N LYS A 49 12.53 10.79 -15.58
CA LYS A 49 11.62 9.75 -16.12
C LYS A 49 11.14 10.08 -17.52
N ASN A 50 11.99 9.98 -18.54
CA ASN A 50 11.61 10.45 -19.89
C ASN A 50 10.56 9.61 -20.62
N GLN A 51 10.24 8.41 -20.12
CA GLN A 51 9.38 7.44 -20.81
C GLN A 51 7.89 7.51 -20.43
N THR A 52 7.50 8.25 -19.40
CA THR A 52 6.09 8.36 -18.96
C THR A 52 5.66 9.82 -18.86
N HIS A 53 4.40 10.15 -19.14
CA HIS A 53 3.91 11.53 -18.97
C HIS A 53 3.47 11.81 -17.53
N TYR A 54 3.00 10.78 -16.82
CA TYR A 54 2.50 10.87 -15.44
C TYR A 54 3.31 9.97 -14.50
N GLN A 55 3.34 10.32 -13.22
CA GLN A 55 3.87 9.46 -12.16
C GLN A 55 2.90 9.40 -10.98
N LEU A 56 2.28 8.24 -10.78
CA LEU A 56 1.36 8.00 -9.66
C LEU A 56 2.09 7.63 -8.37
N TRP A 57 3.05 6.71 -8.45
CA TRP A 57 3.75 6.19 -7.28
C TRP A 57 5.08 6.91 -7.04
N GLN A 58 5.41 7.11 -5.76
CA GLN A 58 6.77 7.45 -5.34
C GLN A 58 7.74 6.32 -5.74
N GLU A 59 9.01 6.67 -5.93
CA GLU A 59 10.04 5.69 -6.29
C GLU A 59 10.46 4.84 -5.09
N GLY A 60 10.87 3.61 -5.37
CA GLY A 60 11.27 2.66 -4.33
C GLY A 60 10.11 2.14 -3.48
N CYS A 61 10.50 1.44 -2.43
CA CYS A 61 9.64 0.97 -1.35
C CYS A 61 10.54 0.82 -0.11
N HIS A 62 9.96 0.79 1.09
CA HIS A 62 10.71 0.64 2.33
C HIS A 62 10.35 -0.68 3.03
N PRO A 63 10.86 -1.82 2.51
CA PRO A 63 10.58 -3.13 3.07
C PRO A 63 11.20 -3.25 4.47
N LYS A 64 10.46 -3.86 5.40
CA LYS A 64 10.96 -4.29 6.70
C LYS A 64 10.64 -5.76 6.91
N ILE A 65 11.66 -6.54 7.22
CA ILE A 65 11.53 -7.95 7.56
C ILE A 65 10.76 -8.11 8.88
N ILE A 66 9.81 -9.04 8.89
CA ILE A 66 9.19 -9.59 10.08
C ILE A 66 9.77 -10.98 10.28
N SER A 67 10.43 -11.18 11.42
CA SER A 67 11.06 -12.46 11.78
C SER A 67 10.38 -13.17 12.95
N THR A 68 9.37 -12.56 13.56
CA THR A 68 8.67 -13.15 14.72
C THR A 68 7.17 -12.84 14.70
N VAL A 69 6.38 -13.72 15.31
CA VAL A 69 4.94 -13.51 15.54
C VAL A 69 4.67 -12.22 16.33
N GLY A 70 5.51 -11.89 17.32
CA GLY A 70 5.39 -10.65 18.09
C GLY A 70 5.55 -9.41 17.23
N MET A 71 6.54 -9.41 16.31
CA MET A 71 6.69 -8.34 15.33
C MET A 71 5.49 -8.27 14.38
N MET A 72 5.00 -9.41 13.90
CA MET A 72 3.84 -9.46 12.99
C MET A 72 2.61 -8.81 13.64
N ARG A 73 2.27 -9.21 14.87
CA ARG A 73 1.17 -8.62 15.65
C ARG A 73 1.33 -7.11 15.83
N GLN A 74 2.54 -6.66 16.17
CA GLN A 74 2.84 -5.23 16.29
C GLN A 74 2.58 -4.47 14.98
N LYS A 75 2.97 -5.05 13.83
CA LYS A 75 2.81 -4.41 12.52
C LYS A 75 1.36 -4.40 12.05
N ILE A 76 0.61 -5.49 12.27
CA ILE A 76 -0.83 -5.56 12.02
C ILE A 76 -1.54 -4.45 12.82
N GLN A 77 -1.28 -4.36 14.12
CA GLN A 77 -1.87 -3.34 14.98
C GLN A 77 -1.54 -1.94 14.49
N TYR A 78 -0.26 -1.67 14.18
CA TYR A 78 0.16 -0.38 13.63
C TYR A 78 -0.59 -0.03 12.34
N ILE A 79 -0.72 -0.98 11.40
CA ILE A 79 -1.38 -0.75 10.11
C ILE A 79 -2.84 -0.34 10.32
N HIS A 80 -3.55 -1.06 11.18
CA HIS A 80 -4.96 -0.80 11.50
C HIS A 80 -5.17 0.49 12.29
N ASP A 81 -4.22 0.89 13.13
CA ASP A 81 -4.33 2.13 13.91
C ASP A 81 -3.91 3.38 13.13
N ASN A 82 -3.30 3.24 11.95
CA ASN A 82 -2.84 4.40 11.18
C ASN A 82 -3.97 5.40 10.84
N PRO A 83 -5.15 4.96 10.39
CA PRO A 83 -6.27 5.87 10.14
C PRO A 83 -6.70 6.64 11.39
N VAL A 84 -6.66 6.00 12.58
CA VAL A 84 -6.97 6.64 13.86
C VAL A 84 -5.89 7.65 14.22
N LYS A 85 -4.61 7.26 14.18
CA LYS A 85 -3.46 8.15 14.46
C LYS A 85 -3.38 9.35 13.51
N ARG A 86 -3.91 9.21 12.30
CA ARG A 86 -3.99 10.30 11.30
C ARG A 86 -5.24 11.17 11.46
N GLY A 87 -6.15 10.83 12.37
CA GLY A 87 -7.39 11.56 12.63
C GLY A 87 -8.46 11.39 11.55
N TYR A 88 -8.39 10.30 10.76
CA TYR A 88 -9.39 10.04 9.72
C TYR A 88 -10.65 9.39 10.25
N VAL A 89 -10.53 8.60 11.33
CA VAL A 89 -11.62 7.90 12.00
C VAL A 89 -11.31 7.79 13.49
N ASP A 90 -12.35 7.67 14.32
CA ASP A 90 -12.18 7.52 15.77
C ASP A 90 -11.74 6.09 16.17
N LEU A 91 -12.16 5.08 15.41
CA LEU A 91 -11.88 3.66 15.67
C LEU A 91 -11.37 2.96 14.42
N SER A 92 -10.47 1.98 14.60
CA SER A 92 -9.85 1.24 13.49
C SER A 92 -10.88 0.50 12.62
N GLU A 93 -11.97 -0.01 13.21
CA GLU A 93 -13.07 -0.69 12.52
C GLU A 93 -13.89 0.19 11.56
N HIS A 94 -13.86 1.51 11.78
CA HIS A 94 -14.54 2.48 10.91
C HIS A 94 -13.78 2.66 9.59
N TRP A 95 -12.49 2.32 9.53
CA TRP A 95 -11.71 2.43 8.30
C TRP A 95 -11.99 1.28 7.33
N ARG A 96 -12.96 1.52 6.44
CA ARG A 96 -13.40 0.56 5.41
C ARG A 96 -12.29 0.07 4.48
N TYR A 97 -11.23 0.86 4.27
CA TYR A 97 -10.14 0.54 3.36
C TYR A 97 -8.96 -0.15 4.07
N SER A 98 -9.27 -1.14 4.92
CA SER A 98 -8.30 -2.02 5.56
C SER A 98 -8.85 -3.44 5.68
N SER A 99 -7.96 -4.39 6.00
CA SER A 99 -8.32 -5.76 6.33
C SER A 99 -8.74 -5.94 7.80
N TYR A 100 -8.93 -4.87 8.58
CA TYR A 100 -9.21 -4.94 10.02
C TYR A 100 -10.32 -5.94 10.38
N ARG A 101 -11.43 -5.87 9.64
CA ARG A 101 -12.62 -6.71 9.89
C ARG A 101 -12.33 -8.20 9.69
N ASN A 102 -11.42 -8.54 8.78
CA ASN A 102 -11.02 -9.92 8.57
C ASN A 102 -10.34 -10.50 9.82
N TYR A 103 -9.56 -9.70 10.55
CA TYR A 103 -8.89 -10.11 11.79
C TYR A 103 -9.82 -10.13 13.00
N PHE A 104 -10.76 -9.17 13.08
CA PHE A 104 -11.61 -9.00 14.25
C PHE A 104 -12.74 -10.04 14.32
N ASP A 105 -13.37 -10.38 13.19
CA ASP A 105 -14.54 -11.27 13.17
C ASP A 105 -14.20 -12.77 13.27
N THR A 106 -12.93 -13.15 13.12
CA THR A 106 -12.55 -14.57 12.88
C THR A 106 -11.71 -15.20 13.99
N GLY A 107 -11.21 -14.43 14.95
CA GLY A 107 -10.23 -14.95 15.92
C GLY A 107 -8.94 -15.46 15.26
N LEU A 108 -8.62 -14.96 14.07
CA LEU A 108 -7.52 -15.42 13.22
C LEU A 108 -6.23 -15.67 14.00
N GLU A 109 -5.80 -16.93 14.03
CA GLU A 109 -4.47 -17.28 14.46
C GLU A 109 -3.46 -16.75 13.43
N VAL A 110 -2.49 -16.01 13.94
CA VAL A 110 -1.35 -15.57 13.15
C VAL A 110 -0.48 -16.79 12.89
N VAL A 111 -0.68 -17.42 11.73
CA VAL A 111 0.22 -18.46 11.21
C VAL A 111 1.42 -17.75 10.60
N PHE A 112 2.60 -18.03 11.16
CA PHE A 112 3.86 -17.46 10.72
C PHE A 112 4.77 -18.59 10.27
N ASP A 113 5.02 -18.68 8.97
CA ASP A 113 5.76 -19.76 8.31
C ASP A 113 7.18 -19.36 7.90
N GLY A 114 7.58 -18.10 8.12
CA GLY A 114 8.88 -17.62 7.71
C GLY A 114 8.97 -16.10 7.65
N ILE A 115 9.91 -15.58 6.87
CA ILE A 115 10.13 -14.14 6.77
C ILE A 115 9.05 -13.49 5.90
N GLU A 116 8.25 -12.62 6.51
CA GLU A 116 7.36 -11.71 5.80
C GLU A 116 7.98 -10.32 5.67
N VAL A 117 7.47 -9.52 4.75
CA VAL A 117 7.93 -8.13 4.58
C VAL A 117 6.76 -7.17 4.67
N VAL A 118 6.94 -6.15 5.52
CA VAL A 118 6.06 -4.99 5.56
C VAL A 118 6.58 -3.93 4.60
N VAL A 119 5.72 -3.42 3.74
CA VAL A 119 6.02 -2.31 2.85
C VAL A 119 5.14 -1.12 3.26
N TRP A 120 5.78 0.05 3.40
CA TRP A 120 5.12 1.31 3.77
C TRP A 120 4.94 2.25 2.57
#